data_AF-A0A971BDL7-F1
#
_entry.id   AF-A0A971BDL7-F1
#
_cell.length_a   1.000
_cell.length_b   1.000
_cell.length_c   1.000
_cell.angle_alpha   90.00
_cell.angle_beta   90.00
_cell.angle_gamma   90.00
#
_symmetry.space_group_name_H-M   'P 1'
#
loop_
_entity.id
_entity.type
_entity.pdbx_description
1 polymer ?
#
loop_
_entity_poly.entity_id
_entity_poly.type
_entity_poly.pdbx_seq_one_letter_code
_entity_poly.pdbx_strand_id
1 'polypeptide(L)' 'MDLEEHTLDPMIERRCEECGAKLTTAEIQAALDAERPFLCSVHAAEAVPGEEAPASEPEP' A
#
# COMPACT_ATOMS: atom_id res chain seq x y z
N MET A 1 -13.46 31.98 -14.02
CA MET A 1 -12.30 31.33 -13.40
C MET A 1 -12.44 29.88 -13.77
N ASP A 2 -11.70 29.47 -14.80
CA ASP A 2 -11.77 28.13 -15.36
C ASP A 2 -11.00 27.21 -14.40
N LEU A 3 -11.73 26.42 -13.64
CA LEU A 3 -11.15 25.52 -12.66
C LEU A 3 -10.75 24.27 -13.44
N GLU A 4 -9.53 24.27 -13.97
CA GLU A 4 -8.91 23.14 -14.64
C GLU A 4 -9.13 21.89 -13.78
N GLU A 5 -10.04 21.03 -14.25
CA GLU A 5 -10.30 19.71 -13.70
C GLU A 5 -9.07 18.84 -14.00
N HIS A 6 -8.04 18.99 -13.18
CA HIS A 6 -6.96 18.03 -13.09
C HIS A 6 -7.57 16.70 -12.65
N THR A 7 -8.01 15.94 -13.64
CA THR A 7 -8.24 14.51 -13.55
C THR A 7 -6.89 13.91 -13.17
N LEU A 8 -6.63 13.86 -11.86
CA LEU A 8 -5.54 13.11 -11.29
C LEU A 8 -5.69 11.70 -11.84
N ASP A 9 -4.77 11.35 -12.73
CA ASP A 9 -4.78 10.14 -13.52
C ASP A 9 -5.16 8.95 -12.62
N PRO A 10 -6.26 8.22 -12.91
CA PRO A 10 -6.71 7.12 -12.06
C PRO A 10 -5.69 5.97 -12.01
N MET A 11 -4.62 6.03 -12.79
CA MET A 11 -3.39 5.27 -12.54
C MET A 11 -2.41 6.11 -11.71
N ILE A 12 -2.68 6.24 -10.42
CA ILE A 12 -1.56 6.37 -9.48
C ILE A 12 -0.80 5.06 -9.62
N GLU A 13 0.23 5.05 -10.46
CA GLU A 13 1.18 3.95 -10.58
C GLU A 13 1.68 3.67 -9.17
N ARG A 14 1.13 2.65 -8.52
CA ARG A 14 1.50 2.28 -7.16
C ARG A 14 2.97 1.88 -7.23
N ARG A 15 3.83 2.68 -6.60
CA ARG A 15 5.27 2.48 -6.56
C ARG A 15 5.67 1.97 -5.20
N CYS A 16 6.76 1.23 -5.18
CA CYS A 16 7.40 0.81 -3.95
C CYS A 16 7.78 2.05 -3.13
N GLU A 17 7.37 2.13 -1.87
CA GLU A 17 7.68 3.26 -1.00
C GLU A 17 9.18 3.33 -0.63
N GLU A 18 9.88 2.21 -0.69
CA GLU A 18 11.32 2.11 -0.38
C GLU A 18 12.20 2.50 -1.57
N CYS A 19 11.90 1.99 -2.77
CA CYS A 19 12.78 2.12 -3.94
C CYS A 19 12.15 2.84 -5.13
N GLY A 20 10.87 3.20 -5.06
CA GLY A 20 10.15 3.88 -6.14
C GLY A 20 9.87 3.01 -7.37
N ALA A 21 10.17 1.70 -7.34
CA ALA A 21 9.90 0.80 -8.45
C ALA A 21 8.40 0.68 -8.71
N LYS A 22 7.99 0.61 -9.99
CA LYS A 22 6.58 0.37 -10.34
C LYS A 22 6.17 -1.03 -9.87
N LEU A 23 5.10 -1.10 -9.09
CA LEU A 23 4.57 -2.36 -8.61
C LEU A 23 3.70 -3.03 -9.66
N THR A 24 3.75 -4.35 -9.67
CA THR A 24 2.83 -5.18 -10.43
C THR A 24 1.47 -5.27 -9.73
N THR A 25 0.43 -5.65 -10.46
CA THR A 25 -0.90 -5.87 -9.89
C THR A 25 -0.88 -6.87 -8.73
N ALA A 26 -0.03 -7.89 -8.79
CA ALA A 26 0.13 -8.89 -7.73
C ALA A 26 0.72 -8.28 -6.44
N GLU A 27 1.75 -7.43 -6.56
CA GLU A 27 2.34 -6.74 -5.42
C GLU A 27 1.38 -5.71 -4.80
N ILE A 28 0.59 -5.03 -5.62
CA ILE A 28 -0.45 -4.11 -5.16
C ILE A 28 -1.54 -4.86 -4.40
N GLN A 29 -2.03 -5.98 -4.95
CA GLN A 29 -3.03 -6.82 -4.29
C GLN A 29 -2.51 -7.37 -2.97
N ALA A 30 -1.27 -7.86 -2.93
CA ALA A 30 -0.66 -8.39 -1.70
C ALA A 30 -0.52 -7.32 -0.61
N ALA A 31 -0.15 -6.09 -0.97
CA ALA A 31 -0.09 -4.98 -0.03
C ALA A 31 -1.48 -4.58 0.48
N LEU A 32 -2.50 -4.57 -0.39
CA LEU A 32 -3.89 -4.29 0.01
C LEU A 32 -4.47 -5.37 0.93
N ASP A 33 -4.23 -6.65 0.61
CA ASP A 33 -4.76 -7.79 1.35
C ASP A 33 -4.15 -7.90 2.75
N ALA A 34 -2.86 -7.61 2.87
CA ALA A 34 -2.16 -7.60 4.14
C ALA A 34 -2.25 -6.25 4.87
N GLU A 35 -2.98 -5.27 4.33
CA GLU A 35 -3.10 -3.90 4.85
C GLU A 35 -1.74 -3.22 5.11
N ARG A 36 -0.77 -3.47 4.22
CA ARG A 36 0.64 -3.04 4.35
C ARG A 36 0.99 -1.93 3.35
N PRO A 37 2.11 -1.22 3.59
CA PRO A 37 2.71 -0.32 2.60
C PRO A 37 2.90 -0.99 1.23
N PHE A 38 2.86 -0.17 0.17
CA PHE A 38 3.08 -0.63 -1.19
C PHE A 38 4.56 -0.92 -1.37
N LEU A 39 4.94 -2.19 -1.23
CA LEU A 39 6.32 -2.65 -1.36
C LEU A 39 6.46 -3.65 -2.50
N CYS A 40 7.57 -3.58 -3.23
CA CYS A 40 7.89 -4.61 -4.20
C CYS A 40 8.23 -5.91 -3.46
N SER A 41 8.06 -7.04 -4.13
CA SER A 41 8.30 -8.39 -3.62
C SER A 41 9.59 -8.56 -2.81
N VAL A 42 10.66 -7.81 -3.15
CA VAL A 42 11.91 -7.77 -2.38
C VAL A 42 11.72 -7.13 -1.01
N HIS A 43 11.30 -5.86 -0.95
CA HIS A 43 11.10 -5.14 0.31
C HIS A 43 9.88 -5.67 1.08
N ALA A 44 8.89 -6.23 0.40
CA ALA A 44 7.73 -6.88 1.00
C ALA A 44 8.10 -8.18 1.74
N ALA A 45 9.19 -8.85 1.33
CA ALA A 45 9.74 -10.01 2.04
C ALA A 45 10.60 -9.61 3.26
N GLU A 46 11.20 -8.42 3.23
CA GLU A 46 11.95 -7.84 4.37
C GLU A 46 11.02 -7.16 5.39
N ALA A 47 9.85 -6.70 4.95
CA ALA A 47 8.78 -6.24 5.81
C ALA A 47 8.23 -7.42 6.62
N VAL A 48 8.86 -7.63 7.79
CA VAL A 48 8.38 -8.56 8.81
C VAL A 48 6.93 -8.18 9.10
N PRO A 49 5.96 -9.10 8.91
CA PRO A 49 4.58 -8.84 9.31
C PRO A 49 4.60 -8.55 10.81
N GLY A 50 4.48 -7.27 11.15
CA GLY A 50 4.44 -6.82 12.52
C GLY A 50 3.15 -7.38 13.11
N GLU A 51 3.31 -8.41 13.92
CA GLU A 51 2.39 -8.91 14.94
C GLU A 51 1.07 -8.12 14.98
N GLU A 52 0.08 -8.59 14.23
CA GLU A 52 -1.30 -8.21 14.48
C GLU A 52 -1.54 -8.50 15.96
N ALA A 53 -1.67 -7.46 16.77
CA ALA A 53 -2.21 -7.58 18.10
C ALA A 53 -3.73 -7.54 17.96
N PRO A 54 -4.45 -8.68 18.02
CA PRO A 54 -5.87 -8.64 18.33
C PRO A 54 -5.99 -8.37 19.83
N ALA A 55 -5.96 -7.10 20.22
CA ALA A 55 -6.61 -6.70 21.46
C ALA A 55 -7.93 -6.05 21.06
N SER A 56 -8.93 -6.89 20.82
CA SER A 56 -10.34 -6.51 20.90
C SER A 56 -10.56 -5.68 22.18
N GLU A 57 -11.14 -4.49 22.05
CA GLU A 57 -11.92 -3.89 23.15
C GLU A 57 -13.08 -4.84 23.50
N PRO A 58 -13.48 -5.04 24.79
CA PRO A 58 -14.22 -3.98 25.51
C PRO A 58 -14.08 -3.93 27.06
N GLU A 59 -14.50 -2.76 27.57
CA GLU A 59 -14.90 -2.24 28.90
C GLU A 59 -15.16 -3.17 30.12
N PRO A 60 -14.86 -2.72 31.37
CA PRO A 60 -15.58 -3.12 32.59
C PRO A 60 -16.72 -2.17 33.00
#